data_AF-A0A970DPG6-F1
#
_entry.id   AF-A0A970DPG6-F1
#
_cell.length_a   1.000
_cell.length_b   1.000
_cell.length_c   1.000
_cell.angle_alpha   90.00
_cell.angle_beta   90.00
_cell.angle_gamma   90.00
#
_symmetry.space_group_name_H-M   'P 1'
#
loop_
_entity.id
_entity.type
_entity.pdbx_description
1 polymer ?
#
loop_
_entity_poly.entity_id
_entity_poly.type
_entity_poly.pdbx_seq_one_letter_code
_entity_poly.pdbx_strand_id
1 'polypeptide(L)'
;MDRTTIVLESVEDYDDIIRGVQENFNLNPKSKTTNGMILSDNNNQQDIKVTGRIDDDEETTTIAIECKDKKIAESIRDWVKENYS
;
A
#
# COMPACT_ATOMS: atom_id res chain seq x y z
N MET A 1 -12.22 -7.76 5.45
CA MET A 1 -11.15 -7.25 4.59
C MET A 1 -9.99 -8.19 4.74
N ASP A 2 -9.46 -8.67 3.62
CA ASP A 2 -8.21 -9.40 3.59
C ASP A 2 -7.05 -8.41 3.77
N ARG A 3 -6.03 -8.84 4.51
CA ARG A 3 -4.82 -8.05 4.78
C ARG A 3 -3.62 -8.80 4.24
N THR A 4 -2.78 -8.08 3.51
CA THR A 4 -1.51 -8.55 2.98
C THR A 4 -0.40 -7.59 3.41
N THR A 5 0.75 -8.13 3.81
CA THR A 5 1.90 -7.34 4.29
C THR A 5 3.13 -7.64 3.43
N ILE A 6 3.98 -6.63 3.27
CA ILE A 6 5.25 -6.67 2.52
C ILE A 6 6.30 -6.04 3.41
N VAL A 7 7.49 -6.63 3.43
CA VAL A 7 8.69 -6.03 4.02
C VAL A 7 9.62 -5.71 2.87
N LEU A 8 10.04 -4.46 2.77
CA LEU A 8 11.02 -3.96 1.81
C LEU A 8 12.37 -3.85 2.52
N GLU A 9 13.43 -4.33 1.88
CA GLU A 9 14.80 -4.35 2.42
C GLU A 9 15.50 -2.98 2.36
N SER A 10 14.76 -1.93 2.01
CA SER A 10 15.20 -0.54 2.03
C SER A 10 14.22 0.36 2.78
N VAL A 11 14.75 1.45 3.33
CA VAL A 11 13.96 2.56 3.85
C VAL A 11 13.43 3.38 2.67
N GLU A 12 12.19 3.12 2.30
CA GLU A 12 11.48 3.81 1.24
C GLU A 12 10.48 4.80 1.84
N ASP A 13 10.30 5.93 1.18
CA ASP A 13 9.25 6.87 1.60
C ASP A 13 7.88 6.22 1.36
N TYR A 14 7.15 5.94 2.44
CA TYR A 14 5.84 5.32 2.35
C TYR A 14 4.83 6.23 1.60
N ASP A 15 5.00 7.56 1.61
CA ASP A 15 4.16 8.48 0.83
C ASP A 15 4.45 8.29 -0.68
N ASP A 16 5.68 7.99 -1.08
CA ASP A 16 6.03 7.65 -2.47
C ASP A 16 5.43 6.32 -2.90
N ILE A 17 5.47 5.29 -2.04
CA ILE A 17 4.82 4.00 -2.30
C ILE A 17 3.31 4.20 -2.44
N ILE A 18 2.68 4.96 -1.55
CA ILE A 18 1.23 5.25 -1.61
C ILE A 18 0.89 5.96 -2.92
N ARG A 19 1.70 6.93 -3.36
CA ARG A 19 1.51 7.64 -4.64
C ARG A 19 1.64 6.67 -5.83
N GLY A 20 2.66 5.82 -5.83
CA GLY A 20 2.84 4.81 -6.88
C GLY A 20 1.65 3.84 -6.97
N VAL A 21 1.13 3.39 -5.83
CA VAL A 21 -0.07 2.55 -5.77
C VAL A 21 -1.31 3.30 -6.29
N GLN A 22 -1.47 4.59 -5.98
CA GLN A 22 -2.58 5.40 -6.50
C GLN A 22 -2.54 5.46 -8.03
N GLU A 23 -1.39 5.81 -8.60
CA GLU A 23 -1.22 6.00 -10.03
C GLU A 23 -1.39 4.68 -10.80
N ASN A 24 -0.74 3.61 -10.34
CA ASN A 24 -0.73 2.32 -11.05
C ASN A 24 -2.08 1.59 -10.99
N PHE A 25 -2.83 1.73 -9.90
CA PHE A 25 -4.13 1.08 -9.71
C PHE A 25 -5.32 2.02 -9.92
N ASN A 26 -5.07 3.25 -10.39
CA ASN A 26 -6.08 4.29 -10.64
C ASN A 26 -7.00 4.53 -9.43
N LEU A 27 -6.39 4.61 -8.25
CA LEU A 27 -7.09 4.79 -6.98
C LEU A 27 -7.07 6.25 -6.57
N ASN A 28 -8.18 6.71 -6.00
CA ASN A 28 -8.28 8.08 -5.52
C ASN A 28 -8.05 8.14 -4.01
N PRO A 29 -7.31 9.14 -3.50
CA PRO A 29 -7.19 9.34 -2.07
C PRO A 29 -8.55 9.68 -1.45
N LYS A 30 -8.94 8.95 -0.40
CA LYS A 30 -10.20 9.16 0.33
C LYS A 30 -9.98 9.80 1.69
N SER A 31 -9.05 9.27 2.48
CA SER A 31 -8.72 9.81 3.81
C SER A 31 -7.31 9.45 4.22
N LYS A 32 -6.57 10.40 4.81
CA LYS A 32 -5.30 10.12 5.49
C LYS A 32 -5.56 9.39 6.81
N THR A 33 -4.65 8.50 7.19
CA THR A 33 -4.62 7.83 8.49
C THR A 33 -3.28 8.14 9.18
N THR A 34 -3.13 7.76 10.45
CA THR A 34 -1.88 8.02 11.20
C THR A 34 -0.64 7.47 10.49
N ASN A 35 -0.77 6.30 9.85
CA ASN A 35 0.36 5.55 9.29
C ASN A 35 0.12 5.19 7.81
N GLY A 36 -0.60 6.02 7.04
CA GLY A 36 -0.87 5.75 5.63
C GLY A 36 -2.15 6.37 5.12
N MET A 37 -2.84 5.72 4.19
CA MET A 37 -3.98 6.29 3.48
C MET A 37 -5.04 5.26 3.11
N ILE A 38 -6.30 5.69 3.17
CA ILE A 38 -7.43 4.99 2.57
C ILE A 38 -7.60 5.54 1.15
N LEU A 39 -7.55 4.64 0.19
CA LEU A 39 -7.74 4.87 -1.23
C LEU A 39 -9.08 4.26 -1.66
N SER A 40 -9.75 4.85 -2.65
CA SER A 40 -10.99 4.31 -3.20
C SER A 40 -10.84 4.04 -4.68
N ASP A 41 -11.21 2.83 -5.10
CA ASP A 41 -11.42 2.50 -6.50
C ASP A 41 -12.80 3.01 -6.93
N ASN A 42 -12.84 4.02 -7.80
CA ASN A 42 -14.07 4.58 -8.33
C ASN A 42 -14.86 3.58 -9.19
N ASN A 43 -14.18 2.56 -9.76
CA ASN A 43 -14.81 1.59 -10.64
C ASN A 43 -15.51 0.48 -9.85
N ASN A 44 -14.91 0.03 -8.75
CA ASN A 44 -15.44 -1.10 -7.97
C ASN A 44 -16.10 -0.71 -6.64
N GLN A 45 -16.14 0.58 -6.30
CA GLN A 45 -16.66 1.08 -5.00
C GLN A 45 -16.03 0.36 -3.79
N GLN A 46 -14.74 0.02 -3.89
CA GLN A 46 -13.99 -0.64 -2.84
C GLN A 46 -12.96 0.31 -2.23
N ASP A 47 -12.94 0.36 -0.91
CA ASP A 47 -11.89 1.03 -0.16
C ASP A 47 -10.69 0.09 0.00
N ILE A 48 -9.50 0.62 -0.24
CA ILE A 48 -8.20 -0.04 -0.11
C ILE A 48 -7.41 0.80 0.87
N LYS A 49 -7.01 0.21 2.00
CA LYS A 49 -6.19 0.90 2.99
C LYS A 49 -4.75 0.45 2.81
N VAL A 50 -3.87 1.40 2.56
CA VAL A 50 -2.43 1.19 2.44
C VAL A 50 -1.76 1.88 3.62
N THR A 51 -1.03 1.12 4.43
CA THR A 51 -0.33 1.63 5.61
C THR A 51 1.14 1.26 5.55
N GLY A 52 2.00 2.13 6.08
CA GLY A 52 3.44 1.94 6.13
C GLY A 52 3.96 2.09 7.56
N ARG A 53 5.06 1.40 7.84
CA ARG A 53 5.89 1.58 9.02
C ARG A 53 7.35 1.44 8.58
N ILE A 54 8.17 2.41 8.95
CA ILE A 54 9.63 2.34 8.78
C ILE A 54 10.21 1.78 10.09
N ASP A 55 11.14 0.84 9.96
CA ASP A 55 11.94 0.30 11.05
C ASP A 55 13.41 0.66 10.79
N ASP A 56 13.87 1.75 11.43
CA ASP A 56 15.22 2.32 11.20
C ASP A 56 16.33 1.38 11.71
N ASP A 57 16.06 0.57 12.73
CA ASP A 57 17.03 -0.38 13.30
C ASP A 57 17.31 -1.54 12.32
N GLU A 58 16.28 -1.97 11.59
CA GLU A 58 16.37 -3.03 10.59
C GLU A 58 16.59 -2.48 9.16
N GLU A 59 16.64 -1.15 8.99
CA GLU A 59 16.69 -0.45 7.70
C GLU A 59 15.58 -0.91 6.72
N THR A 60 14.40 -1.27 7.25
CA THR A 60 13.29 -1.82 6.44
C THR A 60 12.04 -0.97 6.45
N THR A 61 11.24 -1.12 5.39
CA THR A 61 9.90 -0.54 5.31
C THR A 61 8.85 -1.64 5.23
N THR A 62 7.95 -1.68 6.20
CA THR A 62 6.80 -2.61 6.18
C THR A 62 5.55 -1.93 5.66
N ILE A 63 5.00 -2.44 4.57
CA ILE A 63 3.74 -1.99 3.98
C ILE A 63 2.64 -3.02 4.24
N ALA A 64 1.48 -2.57 4.70
CA ALA A 64 0.29 -3.39 4.83
C ALA A 64 -0.85 -2.83 3.96
N ILE A 65 -1.44 -3.71 3.15
CA ILE A 65 -2.54 -3.45 2.24
C ILE A 65 -3.76 -4.21 2.75
N GLU A 66 -4.83 -3.49 3.06
CA GLU A 66 -6.12 -4.05 3.47
C GLU A 66 -7.16 -3.76 2.38
N CYS A 67 -7.72 -4.79 1.78
CA CYS A 67 -8.74 -4.68 0.73
C CYS A 67 -9.86 -5.69 0.97
N LYS A 68 -11.05 -5.45 0.42
CA LYS A 68 -12.13 -6.46 0.44
C LYS A 68 -11.88 -7.57 -0.58
N ASP A 69 -11.22 -7.28 -1.69
CA ASP A 69 -10.81 -8.28 -2.68
C ASP A 69 -9.35 -8.68 -2.49
N LYS A 70 -9.14 -9.94 -2.10
CA LYS A 70 -7.81 -10.51 -1.89
C LYS A 70 -6.92 -10.44 -3.15
N LYS A 71 -7.48 -10.61 -4.35
CA LYS A 71 -6.68 -10.58 -5.59
C LYS A 71 -6.11 -9.19 -5.83
N ILE A 72 -6.89 -8.14 -5.54
CA ILE A 72 -6.41 -6.76 -5.64
C ILE A 72 -5.30 -6.51 -4.63
N ALA A 73 -5.47 -6.96 -3.38
CA ALA A 73 -4.41 -6.85 -2.36
C ALA A 73 -3.12 -7.56 -2.78
N GLU A 74 -3.21 -8.76 -3.36
CA GLU A 74 -2.06 -9.50 -3.90
C GLU A 74 -1.44 -8.83 -5.11
N SER A 75 -2.22 -8.27 -6.04
CA SER A 75 -1.68 -7.52 -7.18
C SER A 75 -0.94 -6.25 -6.76
N ILE A 76 -1.49 -5.49 -5.81
CA ILE A 76 -0.80 -4.32 -5.24
C ILE A 76 0.46 -4.77 -4.52
N ARG A 77 0.40 -5.89 -3.77
CA ARG A 77 1.57 -6.45 -3.10
C ARG A 77 2.71 -6.74 -4.06
N ASP A 78 2.41 -7.47 -5.12
CA ASP A 78 3.41 -7.90 -6.08
C ASP A 78 4.00 -6.70 -6.84
N TRP A 79 3.17 -5.71 -7.19
CA TRP A 79 3.64 -4.47 -7.81
C TRP A 79 4.55 -3.66 -6.87
N VAL A 80 4.17 -3.47 -5.60
CA VAL A 80 5.01 -2.74 -4.63
C VAL A 80 6.35 -3.45 -4.46
N LYS A 81 6.33 -4.78 -4.34
CA LYS A 81 7.58 -5.55 -4.22
C LYS A 81 8.45 -5.44 -5.47
N GLU A 82 7.87 -5.40 -6.67
CA GLU A 82 8.65 -5.28 -7.91
C GLU A 82 9.31 -3.91 -8.08
N ASN A 83 8.70 -2.84 -7.55
CA ASN A 83 9.13 -1.47 -7.79
C ASN A 83 9.96 -0.86 -6.65
N TYR A 84 9.90 -1.43 -5.44
CA TYR A 84 10.50 -0.85 -4.23
C TYR A 84 11.29 -1.86 -3.37
N SER A 85 11.59 -3.06 -3.89
CA SER A 85 12.37 -4.10 -3.19
C SER A 85 13.77 -4.29 -3.76
#